data_AF-A0A3M8CSA0-F1
#
_entry.id   AF-A0A3M8CSA0-F1
#
_cell.length_a   1.000
_cell.length_b   1.000
_cell.length_c   1.000
_cell.angle_alpha   90.00
_cell.angle_beta   90.00
_cell.angle_gamma   90.00
#
_symmetry.space_group_name_H-M   'P 1'
#
loop_
_entity.id
_entity.type
_entity.pdbx_description
1 polymer ?
#
loop_
_entity_poly.entity_id
_entity_poly.type
_entity_poly.pdbx_seq_one_letter_code
_entity_poly.pdbx_strand_id
1 'polypeptide(L)'
;KIVHIRDHEAVDELPMGQQAQVDWGEVTVKNMEKKDVRLYFITFVLSHSRFKYVEWQSRPFTTRDAIRCHENAFVFFGGMPEELVYDQDHLITVSENAGDIILTSEFQSYKQERGFRLYLCRKADPQSKGKIENVVKFVKRNFAKHRVFSNIDAWNERSLAWLSRTGNYNVHHTTKKRPVEVHALEKQHLKPVSPLLSFESNRGSSITRTVHKDNVIKYKSNRYSLPLGTYRPRGENQVFIEIHEEELIVRATPQGEVLARHRLCHGKGELIKSRQHSRDRSKGIHAYKETIIRQFHDQEKAMLFIHEISVRYPRYVRDHLQIVQYAITHFQPDIEEALDVCVKDHLWSANDLRDVAQHLSRLKDTKPSSEPRFDQAIPSNFRNLSALQATSPTREMDKYLKILGGI
;
A
#
# COMPACT_ATOMS: atom_id res chain seq x y z
N LYS A 1 -3.08 -37.64 -42.35
CA LYS A 1 -3.51 -37.04 -41.06
C LYS A 1 -3.96 -38.19 -40.17
N ILE A 2 -3.13 -38.61 -39.21
CA ILE A 2 -3.52 -39.66 -38.26
C ILE A 2 -4.49 -39.00 -37.29
N VAL A 3 -5.76 -39.38 -37.34
CA VAL A 3 -6.76 -38.96 -36.36
C VAL A 3 -6.49 -39.79 -35.11
N HIS A 4 -5.80 -39.21 -34.14
CA HIS A 4 -5.72 -39.82 -32.81
C HIS A 4 -7.11 -39.77 -32.18
N ILE A 5 -7.83 -40.89 -32.28
CA ILE A 5 -9.03 -41.15 -31.48
C ILE A 5 -8.52 -41.45 -30.08
N ARG A 6 -8.87 -40.60 -29.12
CA ARG A 6 -8.52 -40.78 -27.70
C ARG A 6 -9.62 -41.56 -27.02
N ASP A 7 -9.22 -42.49 -26.17
CA ASP A 7 -10.13 -43.10 -25.22
C ASP A 7 -10.50 -42.07 -24.16
N HIS A 8 -11.81 -41.89 -23.94
CA HIS A 8 -12.34 -40.96 -22.96
C HIS A 8 -12.95 -41.76 -21.82
N GLU A 9 -12.47 -41.51 -20.60
CA GLU A 9 -13.04 -42.08 -19.37
C GLU A 9 -13.86 -41.03 -18.63
N ALA A 10 -14.91 -41.48 -17.92
CA ALA A 10 -15.65 -40.63 -17.01
C ALA A 10 -14.78 -40.33 -15.79
N VAL A 11 -14.51 -39.04 -15.54
CA VAL A 11 -13.77 -38.60 -14.36
C VAL A 11 -14.75 -38.52 -13.18
N ASP A 12 -14.33 -39.02 -12.03
CA ASP A 12 -15.10 -38.91 -10.79
C ASP A 12 -15.49 -37.45 -10.48
N GLU A 13 -16.65 -37.28 -9.86
CA GLU A 13 -17.09 -35.94 -9.45
C GLU A 13 -16.18 -35.41 -8.34
N LEU A 14 -15.68 -34.19 -8.53
CA LEU A 14 -14.79 -33.53 -7.58
C LEU A 14 -15.54 -33.24 -6.27
N PRO A 15 -14.89 -33.32 -5.10
CA PRO A 15 -15.46 -32.90 -3.82
C PRO A 15 -16.14 -31.52 -3.83
N MET A 16 -17.16 -31.38 -2.98
CA MET A 16 -17.86 -30.11 -2.76
C MET A 16 -16.88 -29.01 -2.32
N GLY A 17 -16.98 -27.84 -2.95
CA GLY A 17 -16.19 -26.67 -2.61
C GLY A 17 -14.73 -26.72 -3.10
N GLN A 18 -14.30 -27.83 -3.72
CA GLN A 18 -12.91 -27.97 -4.14
C GLN A 18 -12.55 -27.04 -5.29
N GLN A 19 -13.39 -26.99 -6.33
CA GLN A 19 -13.00 -26.38 -7.60
C GLN A 19 -14.15 -25.61 -8.25
N ALA A 20 -13.81 -24.45 -8.85
CA ALA A 20 -14.63 -23.82 -9.87
C ALA A 20 -13.84 -23.63 -11.16
N GLN A 21 -14.54 -23.57 -12.28
CA GLN A 21 -13.97 -23.27 -13.59
C GLN A 21 -14.43 -21.89 -14.02
N VAL A 22 -13.51 -21.14 -14.62
CA VAL A 22 -13.71 -19.76 -15.04
C VAL A 22 -13.34 -19.63 -16.50
N ASP A 23 -14.21 -18.99 -17.28
CA ASP A 23 -13.97 -18.73 -18.68
C ASP A 23 -14.62 -17.44 -19.16
N TRP A 24 -14.07 -16.87 -20.22
CA TRP A 24 -14.57 -15.66 -20.85
C TRP A 24 -15.29 -15.98 -22.15
N GLY A 25 -16.27 -15.17 -22.47
CA GLY A 25 -16.91 -15.21 -23.76
C GLY A 25 -17.24 -13.82 -24.27
N GLU A 26 -17.39 -13.73 -25.57
CA GLU A 26 -17.99 -12.58 -26.23
C GLU A 26 -19.16 -13.00 -27.12
N VAL A 27 -20.10 -12.10 -27.31
CA VAL A 27 -21.25 -12.27 -28.20
C VAL A 27 -21.69 -10.92 -28.73
N THR A 28 -22.09 -10.91 -30.00
CA THR A 28 -22.70 -9.73 -30.62
C THR A 28 -24.22 -9.85 -30.53
N VAL A 29 -24.85 -8.81 -29.99
CA VAL A 29 -26.31 -8.71 -29.84
C VAL A 29 -26.82 -7.41 -30.45
N LYS A 30 -28.11 -7.37 -30.79
CA LYS A 30 -28.75 -6.15 -31.30
C LYS A 30 -29.16 -5.24 -30.14
N ASN A 31 -28.90 -3.94 -30.21
CA ASN A 31 -29.47 -2.97 -29.29
C ASN A 31 -30.89 -2.53 -29.73
N MET A 32 -31.51 -1.63 -28.96
CA MET A 32 -32.85 -1.09 -29.27
C MET A 32 -32.93 -0.41 -30.66
N GLU A 33 -31.81 0.09 -31.17
CA GLU A 33 -31.69 0.71 -32.50
C GLU A 33 -31.34 -0.30 -33.61
N LYS A 34 -31.37 -1.60 -33.33
CA LYS A 34 -30.94 -2.70 -34.23
C LYS A 34 -29.47 -2.63 -34.67
N LYS A 35 -28.63 -1.87 -33.97
CA LYS A 35 -27.17 -1.86 -34.15
C LYS A 35 -26.54 -3.04 -33.41
N ASP A 36 -25.47 -3.57 -33.98
CA ASP A 36 -24.69 -4.63 -33.36
C ASP A 36 -23.82 -4.07 -32.24
N VAL A 37 -23.94 -4.66 -31.05
CA VAL A 37 -23.14 -4.34 -29.88
C VAL A 37 -22.43 -5.60 -29.43
N ARG A 38 -21.11 -5.54 -29.36
CA ARG A 38 -20.29 -6.62 -28.82
C ARG A 38 -20.30 -6.53 -27.30
N LEU A 39 -20.71 -7.61 -26.64
CA LEU A 39 -20.69 -7.76 -25.20
C LEU A 39 -19.69 -8.84 -24.81
N TYR A 40 -19.02 -8.60 -23.70
CA TYR A 40 -18.08 -9.50 -23.08
C TYR A 40 -18.70 -10.02 -21.78
N PHE A 41 -18.40 -11.26 -21.42
CA PHE A 41 -18.82 -11.81 -20.16
C PHE A 41 -17.78 -12.75 -19.59
N ILE A 42 -17.78 -12.87 -18.27
CA ILE A 42 -17.05 -13.86 -17.52
C ILE A 42 -18.04 -14.82 -16.88
N THR A 43 -17.72 -16.10 -16.91
CA THR A 43 -18.57 -17.17 -16.39
C THR A 43 -17.81 -17.97 -15.35
N PHE A 44 -18.50 -18.29 -14.26
CA PHE A 44 -18.02 -19.16 -13.20
C PHE A 44 -18.95 -20.34 -13.08
N VAL A 45 -18.40 -21.54 -12.88
CA VAL A 45 -19.17 -22.74 -12.55
C VAL A 45 -18.49 -23.54 -11.46
N LEU A 46 -19.21 -23.83 -10.37
CA LEU A 46 -18.74 -24.78 -9.35
C LEU A 46 -18.70 -26.20 -9.95
N SER A 47 -17.56 -26.86 -9.83
CA SER A 47 -17.30 -28.14 -10.49
C SER A 47 -18.11 -29.30 -9.92
N HIS A 48 -18.64 -29.21 -8.70
CA HIS A 48 -19.51 -30.25 -8.13
C HIS A 48 -20.99 -29.94 -8.42
N SER A 49 -21.54 -28.84 -7.88
CA SER A 49 -22.97 -28.51 -8.05
C SER A 49 -23.38 -28.11 -9.46
N ARG A 50 -22.45 -27.75 -10.35
CA ARG A 50 -22.74 -27.06 -11.62
C ARG A 50 -23.44 -25.72 -11.41
N PHE A 51 -23.33 -25.11 -10.23
CA PHE A 51 -23.94 -23.81 -9.95
C PHE A 51 -23.14 -22.71 -10.64
N LYS A 52 -23.84 -21.84 -11.36
CA LYS A 52 -23.25 -20.89 -12.32
C LYS A 52 -23.44 -19.46 -11.86
N TYR A 53 -22.44 -18.64 -12.13
CA TYR A 53 -22.52 -17.19 -12.07
C TYR A 53 -21.99 -16.59 -13.37
N VAL A 54 -22.60 -15.50 -13.83
CA VAL A 54 -22.21 -14.82 -15.09
C VAL A 54 -22.30 -13.31 -14.88
N GLU A 55 -21.27 -12.59 -15.30
CA GLU A 55 -21.25 -11.12 -15.28
C GLU A 55 -20.82 -10.57 -16.65
N TRP A 56 -21.52 -9.53 -17.10
CA TRP A 56 -21.41 -8.94 -18.44
C TRP A 56 -20.82 -7.52 -18.39
N GLN A 57 -20.08 -7.16 -19.44
CA GLN A 57 -19.59 -5.80 -19.70
C GLN A 57 -19.67 -5.42 -21.19
N SER A 58 -19.78 -4.12 -21.47
CA SER A 58 -19.80 -3.57 -22.84
C SER A 58 -18.41 -3.27 -23.41
N ARG A 59 -17.35 -3.58 -22.66
CA ARG A 59 -15.95 -3.41 -23.06
C ARG A 59 -15.13 -4.64 -22.65
N PRO A 60 -13.94 -4.86 -23.24
CA PRO A 60 -13.02 -5.89 -22.80
C PRO A 60 -12.70 -5.81 -21.29
N PHE A 61 -12.46 -6.96 -20.69
CA PHE A 61 -12.09 -7.07 -19.28
C PHE A 61 -10.66 -6.58 -19.05
N THR A 62 -10.46 -5.89 -17.93
CA THR A 62 -9.14 -5.63 -17.35
C THR A 62 -8.91 -6.52 -16.14
N THR A 63 -7.69 -6.55 -15.60
CA THR A 63 -7.37 -7.27 -14.36
C THR A 63 -8.32 -6.90 -13.22
N ARG A 64 -8.58 -5.61 -13.05
CA ARG A 64 -9.46 -5.10 -11.98
C ARG A 64 -10.90 -5.56 -12.14
N ASP A 65 -11.38 -5.60 -13.39
CA ASP A 65 -12.71 -6.11 -13.65
C ASP A 65 -12.79 -7.59 -13.34
N ALA A 66 -11.77 -8.37 -13.70
CA ALA A 66 -11.73 -9.78 -13.34
C ALA A 66 -11.77 -9.93 -11.82
N ILE A 67 -10.91 -9.24 -11.06
CA ILE A 67 -10.91 -9.28 -9.58
C ILE A 67 -12.31 -8.94 -9.03
N ARG A 68 -12.93 -7.86 -9.51
CA ARG A 68 -14.31 -7.49 -9.11
C ARG A 68 -15.31 -8.61 -9.39
N CYS A 69 -15.25 -9.23 -10.57
CA CYS A 69 -16.17 -10.32 -10.91
C CYS A 69 -15.95 -11.57 -10.05
N HIS A 70 -14.71 -11.85 -9.62
CA HIS A 70 -14.44 -12.95 -8.68
C HIS A 70 -15.08 -12.68 -7.33
N GLU A 71 -14.93 -11.47 -6.80
CA GLU A 71 -15.57 -11.04 -5.55
C GLU A 71 -17.09 -11.17 -5.63
N ASN A 72 -17.70 -10.65 -6.70
CA ASN A 72 -19.14 -10.78 -6.92
C ASN A 72 -19.58 -12.24 -7.02
N ALA A 73 -18.80 -13.09 -7.71
CA ALA A 73 -19.07 -14.51 -7.83
C ALA A 73 -19.00 -15.23 -6.47
N PHE A 74 -17.99 -14.93 -5.65
CA PHE A 74 -17.86 -15.54 -4.34
C PHE A 74 -18.96 -15.09 -3.38
N VAL A 75 -19.36 -13.81 -3.44
CA VAL A 75 -20.55 -13.33 -2.72
C VAL A 75 -21.80 -14.07 -3.19
N PHE A 76 -21.97 -14.25 -4.50
CA PHE A 76 -23.11 -14.96 -5.07
C PHE A 76 -23.16 -16.44 -4.67
N PHE A 77 -22.00 -17.12 -4.63
CA PHE A 77 -21.88 -18.48 -4.10
C PHE A 77 -21.99 -18.56 -2.57
N GLY A 78 -21.83 -17.43 -1.88
CA GLY A 78 -21.74 -17.38 -0.43
C GLY A 78 -20.47 -18.02 0.14
N GLY A 79 -19.39 -18.03 -0.66
CA GLY A 79 -18.10 -18.62 -0.32
C GLY A 79 -17.19 -18.75 -1.54
N MET A 80 -15.93 -19.11 -1.32
CA MET A 80 -14.90 -19.27 -2.34
C MET A 80 -14.44 -20.74 -2.44
N PRO A 81 -14.28 -21.31 -3.64
CA PRO A 81 -13.73 -22.66 -3.79
C PRO A 81 -12.24 -22.70 -3.46
N GLU A 82 -11.68 -23.89 -3.25
CA GLU A 82 -10.23 -24.00 -2.99
C GLU A 82 -9.35 -23.70 -4.20
N GLU A 83 -9.85 -24.03 -5.39
CA GLU A 83 -9.13 -23.95 -6.65
C GLU A 83 -10.00 -23.32 -7.75
N LEU A 84 -9.39 -22.44 -8.55
CA LEU A 84 -9.96 -21.91 -9.77
C LEU A 84 -9.19 -22.41 -10.98
N VAL A 85 -9.93 -22.95 -11.94
CA VAL A 85 -9.40 -23.48 -13.18
C VAL A 85 -9.60 -22.49 -14.31
N TYR A 86 -8.53 -22.24 -15.07
CA TYR A 86 -8.54 -21.40 -16.27
C TYR A 86 -7.93 -22.13 -17.46
N ASP A 87 -8.32 -21.69 -18.65
CA ASP A 87 -7.66 -22.09 -19.88
C ASP A 87 -6.38 -21.25 -20.12
N GLN A 88 -5.30 -21.92 -20.50
CA GLN A 88 -4.04 -21.30 -20.93
C GLN A 88 -4.24 -20.35 -22.12
N ASP A 89 -5.13 -20.68 -23.06
CA ASP A 89 -5.35 -19.81 -24.22
C ASP A 89 -6.02 -18.48 -23.79
N HIS A 90 -6.92 -18.50 -22.79
CA HIS A 90 -7.58 -17.29 -22.25
C HIS A 90 -6.67 -16.43 -21.36
N LEU A 91 -5.68 -17.06 -20.72
CA LEU A 91 -4.57 -16.37 -20.04
C LEU A 91 -3.77 -15.48 -20.99
N ILE A 92 -3.53 -15.98 -22.21
CA ILE A 92 -2.63 -15.40 -23.21
C ILE A 92 -3.40 -14.49 -24.19
N THR A 93 -4.66 -14.78 -24.54
CA THR A 93 -5.44 -13.99 -25.51
C THR A 93 -5.96 -12.65 -24.99
N VAL A 94 -5.85 -12.34 -23.69
CA VAL A 94 -6.00 -10.92 -23.27
C VAL A 94 -4.81 -10.07 -23.74
N SER A 95 -3.72 -10.71 -24.17
CA SER A 95 -2.71 -10.12 -25.04
C SER A 95 -3.17 -10.22 -26.50
N GLU A 96 -3.78 -9.13 -26.95
CA GLU A 96 -3.59 -8.55 -28.28
C GLU A 96 -4.09 -7.09 -28.31
N ASN A 97 -4.80 -6.63 -27.27
CA ASN A 97 -5.06 -5.21 -27.03
C ASN A 97 -5.14 -4.74 -25.56
N ALA A 98 -5.00 -5.59 -24.52
CA ALA A 98 -5.33 -5.13 -23.14
C ALA A 98 -4.74 -5.87 -21.90
N GLY A 99 -3.61 -6.59 -22.02
CA GLY A 99 -2.78 -6.97 -20.85
C GLY A 99 -3.19 -8.23 -20.07
N ASP A 100 -2.20 -8.86 -19.45
CA ASP A 100 -2.27 -10.19 -18.82
C ASP A 100 -3.16 -10.24 -17.57
N ILE A 101 -4.45 -10.54 -17.70
CA ILE A 101 -5.38 -10.50 -16.54
C ILE A 101 -4.93 -11.39 -15.37
N ILE A 102 -4.47 -12.62 -15.64
CA ILE A 102 -4.17 -13.59 -14.58
C ILE A 102 -2.67 -13.59 -14.18
N LEU A 103 -1.77 -13.13 -15.07
CA LEU A 103 -0.32 -13.04 -14.79
C LEU A 103 0.14 -11.65 -14.34
N THR A 104 -0.75 -10.66 -14.32
CA THR A 104 -0.43 -9.35 -13.74
C THR A 104 -0.15 -9.44 -12.24
N SER A 105 0.76 -8.59 -11.77
CA SER A 105 1.12 -8.47 -10.36
C SER A 105 -0.08 -8.20 -9.45
N GLU A 106 -1.09 -7.48 -9.95
CA GLU A 106 -2.33 -7.17 -9.24
C GLU A 106 -3.17 -8.44 -8.98
N PHE A 107 -3.34 -9.31 -9.98
CA PHE A 107 -4.06 -10.59 -9.80
C PHE A 107 -3.28 -11.59 -8.96
N GLN A 108 -1.96 -11.62 -9.09
CA GLN A 108 -1.11 -12.46 -8.24
C GLN A 108 -1.18 -12.04 -6.76
N SER A 109 -1.19 -10.73 -6.50
CA SER A 109 -1.38 -10.18 -5.14
C SER A 109 -2.76 -10.55 -4.59
N TYR A 110 -3.80 -10.42 -5.41
CA TYR A 110 -5.17 -10.82 -5.06
C TYR A 110 -5.27 -12.31 -4.72
N LYS A 111 -4.64 -13.18 -5.52
CA LYS A 111 -4.57 -14.63 -5.24
C LYS A 111 -3.91 -14.91 -3.89
N GLN A 112 -2.81 -14.22 -3.58
CA GLN A 112 -2.10 -14.39 -2.30
C GLN A 112 -2.94 -13.90 -1.13
N GLU A 113 -3.63 -12.77 -1.27
CA GLU A 113 -4.51 -12.21 -0.24
C GLU A 113 -5.72 -13.12 0.04
N ARG A 114 -6.30 -13.72 -1.00
CA ARG A 114 -7.47 -14.62 -0.86
C ARG A 114 -7.12 -16.05 -0.50
N GLY A 115 -5.96 -16.55 -0.91
CA GLY A 115 -5.53 -17.92 -0.60
C GLY A 115 -6.26 -19.03 -1.38
N PHE A 116 -6.70 -18.75 -2.62
CA PHE A 116 -7.17 -19.79 -3.55
C PHE A 116 -6.04 -20.27 -4.47
N ARG A 117 -6.15 -21.52 -4.91
CA ARG A 117 -5.24 -22.13 -5.88
C ARG A 117 -5.67 -21.80 -7.29
N LEU A 118 -4.69 -21.65 -8.18
CA LEU A 118 -4.91 -21.47 -9.61
C LEU A 118 -4.41 -22.72 -10.32
N TYR A 119 -5.29 -23.35 -11.11
CA TYR A 119 -4.94 -24.45 -11.99
C TYR A 119 -5.14 -24.02 -13.43
N LEU A 120 -4.10 -24.20 -14.25
CA LEU A 120 -4.11 -23.79 -15.66
C LEU A 120 -4.18 -25.04 -16.53
N CYS A 121 -5.32 -25.24 -17.18
CA CYS A 121 -5.52 -26.35 -18.10
C CYS A 121 -4.58 -26.20 -19.29
N ARG A 122 -3.89 -27.29 -19.64
CA ARG A 122 -3.12 -27.35 -20.89
C ARG A 122 -4.10 -27.44 -22.07
N LYS A 123 -3.71 -26.88 -23.22
CA LYS A 123 -4.47 -26.90 -24.48
C LYS A 123 -4.99 -28.28 -24.93
N ALA A 124 -4.41 -29.36 -24.40
CA ALA A 124 -4.73 -30.74 -24.75
C ALA A 124 -5.50 -31.52 -23.67
N ASP A 125 -6.06 -30.86 -22.64
CA ASP A 125 -6.83 -31.47 -21.55
C ASP A 125 -8.34 -31.11 -21.61
N PRO A 126 -9.12 -31.71 -22.53
CA PRO A 126 -10.55 -31.42 -22.70
C PRO A 126 -11.43 -31.97 -21.57
N GLN A 127 -10.98 -32.98 -20.81
CA GLN A 127 -11.76 -33.57 -19.71
C GLN A 127 -11.97 -32.55 -18.59
N SER A 128 -10.94 -31.78 -18.26
CA SER A 128 -11.04 -30.74 -17.25
C SER A 128 -11.79 -29.50 -17.75
N LYS A 129 -11.85 -29.23 -19.06
CA LYS A 129 -12.48 -28.00 -19.62
C LYS A 129 -13.94 -28.15 -20.09
N GLY A 130 -14.43 -29.37 -20.30
CA GLY A 130 -15.75 -29.61 -20.91
C GLY A 130 -16.93 -28.98 -20.17
N LYS A 131 -16.83 -28.78 -18.85
CA LYS A 131 -17.91 -28.19 -18.04
C LYS A 131 -18.09 -26.72 -18.37
N ILE A 132 -17.03 -25.91 -18.31
CA ILE A 132 -17.13 -24.47 -18.53
C ILE A 132 -17.41 -24.11 -20.00
N GLU A 133 -16.84 -24.83 -20.97
CA GLU A 133 -17.15 -24.59 -22.40
C GLU A 133 -18.65 -24.77 -22.70
N ASN A 134 -19.26 -25.77 -22.08
CA ASN A 134 -20.69 -26.00 -22.19
C ASN A 134 -21.50 -24.89 -21.54
N VAL A 135 -21.03 -24.31 -20.42
CA VAL A 135 -21.68 -23.15 -19.81
C VAL A 135 -21.57 -21.92 -20.70
N VAL A 136 -20.40 -21.62 -21.26
CA VAL A 136 -20.23 -20.49 -22.19
C VAL A 136 -21.18 -20.63 -23.39
N LYS A 137 -21.26 -21.84 -24.00
CA LYS A 137 -22.21 -22.14 -25.08
C LYS A 137 -23.67 -21.98 -24.60
N PHE A 138 -23.99 -22.46 -23.40
CA PHE A 138 -25.31 -22.38 -22.81
C PHE A 138 -25.75 -20.93 -22.62
N VAL A 139 -24.89 -20.07 -22.07
CA VAL A 139 -25.12 -18.64 -21.87
C VAL A 139 -25.34 -17.94 -23.21
N LYS A 140 -24.47 -18.15 -24.21
CA LYS A 140 -24.64 -17.54 -25.54
C LYS A 140 -25.96 -17.95 -26.20
N ARG A 141 -26.30 -19.24 -26.16
CA ARG A 141 -27.45 -19.80 -26.90
C ARG A 141 -28.80 -19.59 -26.21
N ASN A 142 -28.85 -19.59 -24.88
CA ASN A 142 -30.11 -19.61 -24.13
C ASN A 142 -30.42 -18.26 -23.46
N PHE A 143 -29.38 -17.50 -23.10
CA PHE A 143 -29.55 -16.16 -22.57
C PHE A 143 -29.40 -15.11 -23.66
N ALA A 144 -28.24 -14.97 -24.28
CA ALA A 144 -27.98 -13.84 -25.16
C ALA A 144 -28.74 -13.90 -26.50
N LYS A 145 -28.91 -15.11 -27.05
CA LYS A 145 -29.59 -15.33 -28.34
C LYS A 145 -30.99 -14.71 -28.33
N HIS A 146 -31.29 -13.94 -29.37
CA HIS A 146 -32.59 -13.27 -29.60
C HIS A 146 -32.99 -12.20 -28.56
N ARG A 147 -32.12 -11.83 -27.62
CA ARG A 147 -32.40 -10.72 -26.68
C ARG A 147 -31.86 -9.41 -27.21
N VAL A 148 -32.60 -8.33 -26.93
CA VAL A 148 -32.23 -6.96 -27.30
C VAL A 148 -31.50 -6.29 -26.14
N PHE A 149 -30.31 -5.77 -26.42
CA PHE A 149 -29.49 -5.04 -25.46
C PHE A 149 -30.04 -3.63 -25.23
N SER A 150 -30.13 -3.24 -23.96
CA SER A 150 -30.61 -1.92 -23.53
C SER A 150 -29.48 -1.15 -22.86
N ASN A 151 -29.12 -1.54 -21.65
CA ASN A 151 -27.93 -1.08 -20.94
C ASN A 151 -27.32 -2.25 -20.16
N ILE A 152 -26.10 -2.06 -19.65
CA ILE A 152 -25.32 -3.13 -19.04
C ILE A 152 -25.87 -3.59 -17.68
N ASP A 153 -26.42 -2.66 -16.89
CA ASP A 153 -26.99 -2.98 -15.58
C ASP A 153 -28.24 -3.84 -15.72
N ALA A 154 -29.20 -3.39 -16.55
CA ALA A 154 -30.42 -4.14 -16.84
C ALA A 154 -30.13 -5.50 -17.51
N TRP A 155 -29.06 -5.58 -18.31
CA TRP A 155 -28.64 -6.85 -18.93
C TRP A 155 -28.12 -7.84 -17.88
N ASN A 156 -27.30 -7.38 -16.93
CA ASN A 156 -26.82 -8.20 -15.81
C ASN A 156 -27.97 -8.65 -14.90
N GLU A 157 -28.87 -7.75 -14.52
CA GLU A 157 -30.07 -8.09 -13.71
C GLU A 157 -30.90 -9.19 -14.38
N ARG A 158 -31.18 -9.05 -15.69
CA ARG A 158 -31.89 -10.08 -16.47
C ARG A 158 -31.11 -11.39 -16.56
N SER A 159 -29.77 -11.32 -16.56
CA SER A 159 -28.91 -12.50 -16.59
C SER A 159 -28.98 -13.28 -15.30
N LEU A 160 -28.85 -12.59 -14.16
CA LEU A 160 -28.97 -13.21 -12.84
C LEU A 160 -30.38 -13.77 -12.62
N ALA A 161 -31.43 -13.04 -13.00
CA ALA A 161 -32.80 -13.55 -12.93
C ALA A 161 -33.01 -14.80 -13.80
N TRP A 162 -32.40 -14.84 -14.98
CA TRP A 162 -32.44 -16.02 -15.85
C TRP A 162 -31.62 -17.20 -15.30
N LEU A 163 -30.46 -16.95 -14.70
CA LEU A 163 -29.68 -17.98 -14.02
C LEU A 163 -30.50 -18.58 -12.87
N SER A 164 -31.13 -17.73 -12.05
CA SER A 164 -31.98 -18.16 -10.95
C SER A 164 -33.14 -19.03 -11.44
N ARG A 165 -33.93 -18.58 -12.43
CA ARG A 165 -35.12 -19.31 -12.90
C ARG A 165 -34.85 -20.51 -13.81
N THR A 166 -33.67 -20.59 -14.43
CA THR A 166 -33.37 -21.58 -15.47
C THR A 166 -32.00 -22.21 -15.30
N GLY A 167 -30.93 -21.41 -15.36
CA GLY A 167 -29.55 -21.93 -15.43
C GLY A 167 -29.11 -22.74 -14.20
N ASN A 168 -29.64 -22.39 -13.02
CA ASN A 168 -29.35 -23.03 -11.74
C ASN A 168 -30.55 -23.77 -11.15
N TYR A 169 -31.78 -23.51 -11.63
CA TYR A 169 -32.98 -24.18 -11.15
C TYR A 169 -33.33 -25.44 -11.93
N ASN A 170 -33.10 -25.48 -13.25
CA ASN A 170 -33.46 -26.66 -14.03
C ASN A 170 -32.58 -27.87 -13.66
N VAL A 171 -33.15 -29.06 -13.77
CA VAL A 171 -32.42 -30.32 -13.56
C VAL A 171 -31.28 -30.41 -14.57
N HIS A 172 -30.06 -30.55 -14.07
CA HIS A 172 -28.88 -30.63 -14.93
C HIS A 172 -28.80 -32.00 -15.61
N HIS A 173 -28.48 -32.01 -16.91
CA HIS A 173 -28.57 -33.22 -17.73
C HIS A 173 -27.64 -34.35 -17.27
N THR A 174 -26.43 -34.03 -16.81
CA THR A 174 -25.43 -35.03 -16.37
C THR A 174 -25.70 -35.51 -14.94
N THR A 175 -25.73 -34.59 -13.96
CA THR A 175 -25.89 -34.93 -12.54
C THR A 175 -27.32 -35.32 -12.15
N LYS A 176 -28.31 -35.09 -13.04
CA LYS A 176 -29.75 -35.33 -12.81
C LYS A 176 -30.31 -34.65 -11.56
N LYS A 177 -29.63 -33.63 -11.06
CA LYS A 177 -30.01 -32.82 -9.89
C LYS A 177 -30.10 -31.35 -10.28
N ARG A 178 -30.85 -30.56 -9.50
CA ARG A 178 -30.89 -29.10 -9.70
C ARG A 178 -29.62 -28.48 -9.10
N PRO A 179 -28.87 -27.66 -9.86
CA PRO A 179 -27.65 -27.04 -9.34
C PRO A 179 -27.86 -26.25 -8.04
N VAL A 180 -28.99 -25.57 -7.88
CA VAL A 180 -29.32 -24.82 -6.67
C VAL A 180 -29.48 -25.71 -5.43
N GLU A 181 -30.07 -26.90 -5.57
CA GLU A 181 -30.24 -27.85 -4.46
C GLU A 181 -28.90 -28.45 -4.04
N VAL A 182 -28.07 -28.82 -5.01
CA VAL A 182 -26.72 -29.34 -4.74
C VAL A 182 -25.83 -28.24 -4.16
N HIS A 183 -25.96 -26.99 -4.63
CA HIS A 183 -25.23 -25.85 -4.11
C HIS A 183 -25.59 -25.54 -2.66
N ALA A 184 -26.86 -25.70 -2.25
CA ALA A 184 -27.26 -25.50 -0.87
C ALA A 184 -26.47 -26.40 0.10
N LEU A 185 -26.12 -27.61 -0.33
CA LEU A 185 -25.24 -28.53 0.41
C LEU A 185 -23.77 -28.17 0.23
N GLU A 186 -23.33 -27.84 -0.99
CA GLU A 186 -21.93 -27.50 -1.28
C GLU A 186 -21.47 -26.22 -0.58
N LYS A 187 -22.38 -25.26 -0.34
CA LYS A 187 -22.07 -23.95 0.23
C LYS A 187 -21.33 -24.04 1.57
N GLN A 188 -21.65 -25.03 2.42
CA GLN A 188 -20.98 -25.23 3.71
C GLN A 188 -19.51 -25.67 3.56
N HIS A 189 -19.11 -26.15 2.38
CA HIS A 189 -17.75 -26.59 2.07
C HIS A 189 -16.91 -25.48 1.39
N LEU A 190 -17.52 -24.35 1.05
CA LEU A 190 -16.81 -23.21 0.49
C LEU A 190 -16.06 -22.46 1.58
N LYS A 191 -14.86 -21.96 1.25
CA LYS A 191 -14.09 -21.11 2.15
C LYS A 191 -14.82 -19.79 2.40
N PRO A 192 -14.89 -19.30 3.65
CA PRO A 192 -15.49 -18.02 3.93
C PRO A 192 -14.68 -16.90 3.27
N VAL A 193 -15.39 -16.00 2.60
CA VAL A 193 -14.79 -14.81 1.99
C VAL A 193 -14.69 -13.77 3.10
N SER A 194 -13.49 -13.58 3.65
CA SER A 194 -13.26 -12.44 4.56
C SER A 194 -13.56 -11.14 3.79
N PRO A 195 -14.22 -10.13 4.38
CA PRO A 195 -14.38 -8.85 3.70
C PRO A 195 -13.01 -8.27 3.32
N LEU A 196 -12.78 -7.95 2.04
CA LEU A 196 -11.58 -7.18 1.68
C LEU A 196 -11.72 -5.80 2.30
N LEU A 197 -10.69 -5.37 3.02
CA LEU A 197 -10.54 -3.97 3.40
C LEU A 197 -10.18 -3.07 2.18
N SER A 198 -9.98 -3.68 1.00
CA SER A 198 -9.12 -3.17 -0.07
C SER A 198 -9.70 -3.13 -1.49
N PHE A 199 -10.83 -3.76 -1.84
CA PHE A 199 -11.40 -3.65 -3.20
C PHE A 199 -12.81 -3.04 -3.19
N GLU A 200 -12.82 -1.72 -3.39
CA GLU A 200 -13.92 -0.91 -3.96
C GLU A 200 -15.35 -1.40 -3.71
N SER A 201 -15.86 -1.16 -2.49
CA SER A 201 -17.30 -0.97 -2.26
C SER A 201 -17.79 0.29 -2.98
N ASN A 202 -18.01 0.18 -4.29
CA ASN A 202 -18.81 1.13 -5.07
C ASN A 202 -20.25 0.66 -5.06
N ARG A 203 -21.00 1.01 -4.01
CA ARG A 203 -22.46 1.24 -4.02
C ARG A 203 -22.90 1.67 -2.61
N GLY A 204 -23.18 2.97 -2.47
CA GLY A 204 -24.03 3.51 -1.39
C GLY A 204 -23.39 3.70 -0.02
N SER A 205 -23.08 4.98 0.28
CA SER A 205 -23.00 5.61 1.61
C SER A 205 -22.13 4.97 2.70
N SER A 206 -21.04 5.67 3.02
CA SER A 206 -20.23 5.51 4.24
C SER A 206 -19.28 4.31 4.25
N ILE A 207 -18.04 4.53 3.77
CA ILE A 207 -16.96 3.56 3.87
C ILE A 207 -16.18 3.81 5.16
N THR A 208 -16.10 2.82 6.06
CA THR A 208 -15.28 2.93 7.26
C THR A 208 -13.78 2.83 6.94
N ARG A 209 -12.97 3.72 7.51
CA ARG A 209 -11.50 3.71 7.42
C ARG A 209 -10.85 3.82 8.78
N THR A 210 -9.74 3.12 8.94
CA THR A 210 -8.92 3.21 10.16
C THR A 210 -8.00 4.43 10.09
N VAL A 211 -7.98 5.20 11.16
CA VAL A 211 -7.06 6.31 11.37
C VAL A 211 -5.71 5.77 11.81
N HIS A 212 -4.65 6.14 11.09
CA HIS A 212 -3.28 5.76 11.42
C HIS A 212 -2.67 6.69 12.48
N LYS A 213 -1.56 6.26 13.10
CA LYS A 213 -0.84 6.98 14.17
C LYS A 213 -0.46 8.43 13.81
N ASP A 214 -0.29 8.71 12.52
CA ASP A 214 0.01 10.02 11.94
C ASP A 214 -1.23 10.90 11.71
N ASN A 215 -2.41 10.50 12.23
CA ASN A 215 -3.71 11.14 12.00
C ASN A 215 -4.04 11.23 10.50
N VAL A 216 -3.85 10.13 9.78
CA VAL A 216 -4.11 10.03 8.34
C VAL A 216 -5.02 8.84 8.07
N ILE A 217 -5.87 9.00 7.06
CA ILE A 217 -6.62 7.91 6.45
C ILE A 217 -6.13 7.67 5.02
N LYS A 218 -6.23 6.42 4.56
CA LYS A 218 -5.89 6.04 3.19
C LYS A 218 -7.16 5.84 2.38
N TYR A 219 -7.22 6.48 1.22
CA TYR A 219 -8.32 6.33 0.27
C TYR A 219 -7.83 6.45 -1.17
N LYS A 220 -8.19 5.50 -2.04
CA LYS A 220 -7.75 5.41 -3.46
C LYS A 220 -6.24 5.65 -3.66
N SER A 221 -5.41 4.96 -2.87
CA SER A 221 -3.94 5.08 -2.89
C SER A 221 -3.39 6.47 -2.54
N ASN A 222 -4.21 7.36 -1.98
CA ASN A 222 -3.82 8.66 -1.47
C ASN A 222 -4.02 8.73 0.05
N ARG A 223 -3.28 9.62 0.70
CA ARG A 223 -3.28 9.85 2.14
C ARG A 223 -3.96 11.17 2.44
N TYR A 224 -4.98 11.17 3.28
CA TYR A 224 -5.71 12.38 3.68
C TYR A 224 -5.52 12.63 5.17
N SER A 225 -5.07 13.82 5.52
CA SER A 225 -4.84 14.24 6.91
C SER A 225 -6.15 14.44 7.69
N LEU A 226 -6.13 14.19 8.99
CA LEU A 226 -7.20 14.46 9.94
C LEU A 226 -6.69 15.37 11.08
N PRO A 227 -7.60 16.03 11.83
CA PRO A 227 -7.21 16.81 13.00
C PRO A 227 -6.39 15.99 14.00
N LEU A 228 -5.46 16.67 14.67
CA LEU A 228 -4.64 16.05 15.72
C LEU A 228 -5.53 15.62 16.89
N GLY A 229 -5.33 14.39 17.37
CA GLY A 229 -6.14 13.81 18.45
C GLY A 229 -7.27 12.90 17.95
N THR A 230 -7.43 12.77 16.63
CA THR A 230 -8.34 11.78 16.03
C THR A 230 -7.84 10.35 16.29
N TYR A 231 -6.53 10.10 16.19
CA TYR A 231 -5.94 8.82 16.60
C TYR A 231 -5.81 8.72 18.12
N ARG A 232 -6.33 7.63 18.69
CA ARG A 232 -6.24 7.29 20.11
C ARG A 232 -5.57 5.90 20.27
N PRO A 233 -4.44 5.78 21.01
CA PRO A 233 -3.70 4.52 21.16
C PRO A 233 -4.50 3.31 21.71
N ARG A 234 -5.63 3.56 22.38
CA ARG A 234 -6.52 2.54 22.95
C ARG A 234 -8.01 2.87 22.71
N GLY A 235 -8.30 3.61 21.65
CA GLY A 235 -9.67 4.03 21.31
C GLY A 235 -10.15 3.49 19.97
N GLU A 236 -11.42 3.74 19.68
CA GLU A 236 -12.01 3.48 18.37
C GLU A 236 -11.40 4.43 17.33
N ASN A 237 -10.47 3.90 16.52
CA ASN A 237 -9.79 4.65 15.45
C ASN A 237 -10.50 4.47 14.10
N GLN A 238 -11.82 4.32 14.11
CA GLN A 238 -12.61 4.17 12.89
C GLN A 238 -13.30 5.49 12.58
N VAL A 239 -13.25 5.87 11.31
CA VAL A 239 -13.96 7.04 10.77
C VAL A 239 -14.70 6.66 9.51
N PHE A 240 -15.74 7.40 9.21
CA PHE A 240 -16.62 7.15 8.08
C PHE A 240 -16.31 8.14 6.97
N ILE A 241 -16.21 7.63 5.73
CA ILE A 241 -15.96 8.45 4.56
C ILE A 241 -17.20 8.48 3.68
N GLU A 242 -17.61 9.70 3.38
CA GLU A 242 -18.67 10.03 2.44
C GLU A 242 -18.06 10.77 1.25
N ILE A 243 -18.51 10.43 0.04
CA ILE A 243 -18.05 11.06 -1.20
C ILE A 243 -19.24 11.82 -1.76
N HIS A 244 -19.06 13.13 -1.91
CA HIS A 244 -20.05 13.99 -2.53
C HIS A 244 -19.37 14.71 -3.70
N GLU A 245 -19.76 14.37 -4.93
CA GLU A 245 -19.18 14.93 -6.16
C GLU A 245 -17.64 14.79 -6.24
N GLU A 246 -16.89 15.87 -5.96
CA GLU A 246 -15.42 15.94 -5.94
C GLU A 246 -14.82 16.04 -4.53
N GLU A 247 -15.63 15.93 -3.48
CA GLU A 247 -15.17 16.06 -2.09
C GLU A 247 -15.23 14.75 -1.32
N LEU A 248 -14.17 14.53 -0.55
CA LEU A 248 -14.04 13.48 0.44
C LEU A 248 -14.34 14.08 1.82
N ILE A 249 -15.44 13.64 2.42
CA ILE A 249 -15.91 14.07 3.74
C ILE A 249 -15.64 12.94 4.73
N VAL A 250 -14.96 13.26 5.84
CA VAL A 250 -14.65 12.29 6.91
C VAL A 250 -15.46 12.64 8.15
N ARG A 251 -16.13 11.66 8.74
CA ARG A 251 -16.97 11.79 9.94
C ARG A 251 -16.57 10.81 11.04
N ALA A 252 -16.81 11.17 12.29
CA ALA A 252 -16.57 10.28 13.43
C ALA A 252 -17.59 9.13 13.50
N THR A 253 -18.86 9.41 13.20
CA THR A 253 -19.94 8.42 13.12
C THR A 253 -20.78 8.68 11.85
N PRO A 254 -21.62 7.73 11.39
CA PRO A 254 -22.32 7.86 10.11
C PRO A 254 -23.25 9.08 10.02
N GLN A 255 -23.78 9.56 11.15
CA GLN A 255 -24.59 10.79 11.26
C GLN A 255 -23.90 11.86 12.14
N GLY A 256 -22.61 11.69 12.41
CA GLY A 256 -21.86 12.52 13.34
C GLY A 256 -21.18 13.74 12.71
N GLU A 257 -20.40 14.39 13.56
CA GLU A 257 -19.59 15.55 13.22
C GLU A 257 -18.59 15.25 12.08
N VAL A 258 -18.41 16.23 11.20
CA VAL A 258 -17.44 16.20 10.10
C VAL A 258 -16.06 16.52 10.68
N LEU A 259 -15.17 15.54 10.68
CA LEU A 259 -13.78 15.67 11.14
C LEU A 259 -12.89 16.35 10.11
N ALA A 260 -13.13 16.12 8.82
CA ALA A 260 -12.32 16.70 7.75
C ALA A 260 -13.07 16.73 6.41
N ARG A 261 -12.72 17.72 5.58
CA ARG A 261 -13.11 17.80 4.17
C ARG A 261 -11.86 17.95 3.31
N HIS A 262 -11.79 17.17 2.24
CA HIS A 262 -10.70 17.21 1.27
C HIS A 262 -11.22 17.16 -0.14
N ARG A 263 -10.56 17.86 -1.07
CA ARG A 263 -10.78 17.64 -2.49
C ARG A 263 -10.22 16.28 -2.90
N LEU A 264 -10.95 15.53 -3.71
CA LEU A 264 -10.50 14.25 -4.23
C LEU A 264 -9.27 14.45 -5.10
N CYS A 265 -8.21 13.69 -4.80
CA CYS A 265 -7.04 13.59 -5.64
C CYS A 265 -7.19 12.39 -6.58
N HIS A 266 -7.05 12.63 -7.89
CA HIS A 266 -7.09 11.59 -8.93
C HIS A 266 -5.71 10.98 -9.23
N GLY A 267 -4.63 11.55 -8.68
CA GLY A 267 -3.29 10.97 -8.68
C GLY A 267 -3.18 9.75 -7.77
N LYS A 268 -1.96 9.19 -7.64
CA LYS A 268 -1.67 8.05 -6.74
C LYS A 268 -0.46 8.38 -5.87
N GLY A 269 -0.50 8.01 -4.59
CA GLY A 269 0.61 8.16 -3.63
C GLY A 269 0.66 9.53 -2.92
N GLU A 270 -0.25 10.43 -3.25
CA GLU A 270 -0.23 11.82 -2.79
C GLU A 270 -0.68 11.95 -1.34
N LEU A 271 -0.18 12.99 -0.66
CA LEU A 271 -0.54 13.34 0.71
C LEU A 271 -1.27 14.68 0.75
N ILE A 272 -2.59 14.61 0.93
CA ILE A 272 -3.50 15.74 0.95
C ILE A 272 -3.60 16.24 2.40
N LYS A 273 -2.93 17.36 2.66
CA LYS A 273 -2.92 18.02 3.98
C LYS A 273 -3.82 19.23 4.02
N SER A 274 -4.69 19.30 5.03
CA SER A 274 -5.35 20.56 5.40
C SER A 274 -4.42 21.36 6.30
N ARG A 275 -4.37 22.69 6.10
CA ARG A 275 -3.60 23.63 6.93
C ARG A 275 -4.08 23.63 8.39
N GLN A 276 -5.34 23.29 8.63
CA GLN A 276 -5.93 23.25 9.96
C GLN A 276 -5.57 21.99 10.76
N HIS A 277 -5.00 20.96 10.11
CA HIS A 277 -4.63 19.70 10.76
C HIS A 277 -3.20 19.68 11.30
N SER A 278 -2.43 20.75 11.10
CA SER A 278 -1.08 20.88 11.67
C SER A 278 -1.09 21.61 13.00
N ARG A 279 -0.24 21.16 13.94
CA ARG A 279 0.00 21.85 15.21
C ARG A 279 0.63 23.20 14.93
N ASP A 280 0.10 24.27 15.52
CA ASP A 280 0.78 25.57 15.52
C ASP A 280 2.03 25.48 16.43
N ARG A 281 3.18 25.17 15.81
CA ARG A 281 4.47 25.06 16.50
C ARG A 281 5.06 26.43 16.86
N SER A 282 4.54 27.50 16.27
CA SER A 282 5.04 28.87 16.40
C SER A 282 4.86 29.42 17.81
N LYS A 283 3.69 29.17 18.42
CA LYS A 283 3.36 29.63 19.78
C LYS A 283 4.27 29.03 20.86
N GLY A 284 4.59 27.75 20.75
CA GLY A 284 5.47 27.06 21.71
C GLY A 284 6.95 27.43 21.56
N ILE A 285 7.40 27.75 20.34
CA ILE A 285 8.79 28.20 20.11
C ILE A 285 9.00 29.61 20.66
N HIS A 286 8.02 30.51 20.48
CA HIS A 286 8.14 31.88 20.97
C HIS A 286 8.25 31.93 22.51
N ALA A 287 7.37 31.24 23.22
CA ALA A 287 7.45 31.12 24.69
C ALA A 287 8.77 30.48 25.16
N TYR A 288 9.31 29.53 24.39
CA TYR A 288 10.59 28.90 24.75
C TYR A 288 11.79 29.82 24.54
N LYS A 289 11.78 30.66 23.49
CA LYS A 289 12.78 31.71 23.29
C LYS A 289 12.79 32.69 24.46
N GLU A 290 11.62 33.18 24.87
CA GLU A 290 11.49 34.09 26.01
C GLU A 290 12.03 33.48 27.30
N THR A 291 11.77 32.18 27.52
CA THR A 291 12.26 31.45 28.70
C THR A 291 13.79 31.35 28.71
N ILE A 292 14.42 31.13 27.56
CA ILE A 292 15.88 31.04 27.46
C ILE A 292 16.52 32.42 27.59
N ILE A 293 15.98 33.45 26.94
CA ILE A 293 16.50 34.83 27.03
C ILE A 293 16.51 35.32 28.48
N ARG A 294 15.48 34.99 29.26
CA ARG A 294 15.38 35.36 30.69
C ARG A 294 16.43 34.69 31.60
N GLN A 295 17.09 33.63 31.14
CA GLN A 295 18.11 32.93 31.93
C GLN A 295 19.50 33.54 31.79
N PHE A 296 19.70 34.45 30.83
CA PHE A 296 20.92 35.24 30.70
C PHE A 296 20.81 36.55 31.48
N HIS A 297 21.94 37.04 32.00
CA HIS A 297 22.05 38.35 32.60
C HIS A 297 21.95 39.46 31.55
N ASP A 298 22.65 39.31 30.42
CA ASP A 298 22.57 40.24 29.28
C ASP A 298 21.47 39.81 28.29
N GLN A 299 20.25 40.29 28.55
CA GLN A 299 19.08 39.93 27.77
C GLN A 299 19.12 40.48 26.33
N GLU A 300 19.82 41.59 26.09
CA GLU A 300 19.92 42.20 24.76
C GLU A 300 20.80 41.36 23.84
N LYS A 301 21.98 40.94 24.33
CA LYS A 301 22.86 40.02 23.58
C LYS A 301 22.23 38.64 23.39
N ALA A 302 21.56 38.12 24.41
CA ALA A 302 20.86 36.84 24.31
C ALA A 302 19.72 36.93 23.27
N MET A 303 18.98 38.04 23.22
CA MET A 303 17.94 38.25 22.21
C MET A 303 18.52 38.31 20.79
N LEU A 304 19.62 39.05 20.60
CA LEU A 304 20.34 39.12 19.32
C LEU A 304 20.79 37.73 18.87
N PHE A 305 21.45 36.98 19.76
CA PHE A 305 21.97 35.65 19.48
C PHE A 305 20.87 34.65 19.11
N ILE A 306 19.78 34.62 19.87
CA ILE A 306 18.62 33.76 19.59
C ILE A 306 17.88 34.19 18.32
N HIS A 307 17.86 35.49 18.01
CA HIS A 307 17.31 36.00 16.75
C HIS A 307 18.13 35.48 15.56
N GLU A 308 19.44 35.65 15.57
CA GLU A 308 20.35 35.20 14.51
C GLU A 308 20.27 33.67 14.30
N ILE A 309 20.23 32.88 15.38
CA ILE A 309 19.98 31.43 15.30
C ILE A 309 18.64 31.14 14.60
N SER A 310 17.60 31.92 14.90
CA SER A 310 16.28 31.71 14.33
C SER A 310 16.19 32.05 12.84
N VAL A 311 16.94 33.07 12.42
CA VAL A 311 17.06 33.48 11.01
C VAL A 311 17.90 32.48 10.23
N ARG A 312 19.04 32.05 10.78
CA ARG A 312 19.98 31.13 10.12
C ARG A 312 19.50 29.69 10.10
N TYR A 313 18.77 29.24 11.14
CA TYR A 313 18.31 27.85 11.29
C TYR A 313 16.80 27.73 11.52
N PRO A 314 15.93 28.20 10.59
CA PRO A 314 14.48 28.29 10.81
C PRO A 314 13.80 26.93 11.03
N ARG A 315 14.37 25.84 10.52
CA ARG A 315 13.85 24.47 10.71
C ARG A 315 14.29 23.85 12.04
N TYR A 316 15.42 24.26 12.60
CA TYR A 316 16.08 23.64 13.75
C TYR A 316 16.10 24.52 15.00
N VAL A 317 15.32 25.60 15.01
CA VAL A 317 15.27 26.56 16.12
C VAL A 317 15.06 25.88 17.48
N ARG A 318 14.17 24.88 17.57
CA ARG A 318 13.92 24.17 18.83
C ARG A 318 15.13 23.37 19.31
N ASP A 319 15.86 22.73 18.40
CA ASP A 319 17.04 21.92 18.71
C ASP A 319 18.18 22.82 19.17
N HIS A 320 18.39 23.96 18.50
CA HIS A 320 19.33 24.98 18.93
C HIS A 320 18.98 25.55 20.31
N LEU A 321 17.71 25.86 20.57
CA LEU A 321 17.25 26.31 21.90
C LEU A 321 17.50 25.26 22.99
N GLN A 322 17.36 23.97 22.70
CA GLN A 322 17.71 22.90 23.64
C GLN A 322 19.21 22.81 23.91
N ILE A 323 20.05 23.01 22.91
CA ILE A 323 21.51 23.04 23.08
C ILE A 323 21.92 24.25 23.92
N VAL A 324 21.31 25.42 23.69
CA VAL A 324 21.53 26.61 24.53
C VAL A 324 21.09 26.33 25.97
N GLN A 325 19.91 25.75 26.18
CA GLN A 325 19.44 25.37 27.52
C GLN A 325 20.39 24.39 28.22
N TYR A 326 20.92 23.41 27.49
CA TYR A 326 21.94 22.49 27.99
C TYR A 326 23.21 23.25 28.40
N ALA A 327 23.70 24.16 27.55
CA ALA A 327 24.89 24.94 27.84
C ALA A 327 24.72 25.83 29.08
N ILE A 328 23.56 26.49 29.23
CA ILE A 328 23.21 27.26 30.44
C ILE A 328 23.24 26.39 31.69
N THR A 329 22.70 25.17 31.59
CA THR A 329 22.58 24.26 32.76
C THR A 329 23.93 23.67 33.17
N HIS A 330 24.79 23.32 32.21
CA HIS A 330 26.04 22.60 32.47
C HIS A 330 27.27 23.51 32.59
N PHE A 331 27.24 24.70 32.00
CA PHE A 331 28.35 25.66 32.00
C PHE A 331 27.90 27.02 32.55
N GLN A 332 26.98 27.02 33.53
CA GLN A 332 26.40 28.22 34.14
C GLN A 332 27.43 29.33 34.49
N PRO A 333 28.62 29.04 35.04
CA PRO A 333 29.59 30.10 35.39
C PRO A 333 30.22 30.79 34.19
N ASP A 334 30.27 30.11 33.04
CA ASP A 334 31.04 30.52 31.86
C ASP A 334 30.14 30.92 30.68
N ILE A 335 28.82 30.75 30.81
CA ILE A 335 27.88 30.91 29.69
C ILE A 335 27.73 32.36 29.24
N GLU A 336 27.87 33.33 30.16
CA GLU A 336 27.83 34.77 29.84
C GLU A 336 29.08 35.19 29.06
N GLU A 337 30.25 34.75 29.50
CA GLU A 337 31.53 35.00 28.82
C GLU A 337 31.55 34.32 27.44
N ALA A 338 30.97 33.11 27.35
CA ALA A 338 30.81 32.42 26.08
C ALA A 338 29.86 33.17 25.12
N LEU A 339 28.75 33.73 25.63
CA LEU A 339 27.83 34.52 24.84
C LEU A 339 28.52 35.78 24.28
N ASP A 340 29.32 36.46 25.09
CA ASP A 340 30.09 37.64 24.66
C ASP A 340 31.08 37.30 23.54
N VAL A 341 31.82 36.20 23.68
CA VAL A 341 32.73 35.72 22.63
C VAL A 341 31.96 35.37 21.36
N CYS A 342 30.84 34.67 21.47
CA CYS A 342 30.04 34.30 20.31
C CYS A 342 29.47 35.50 19.57
N VAL A 343 29.00 36.54 20.29
CA VAL A 343 28.50 37.78 19.69
C VAL A 343 29.64 38.56 19.03
N LYS A 344 30.78 38.69 19.71
CA LYS A 344 31.96 39.41 19.21
C LYS A 344 32.53 38.77 17.94
N ASP A 345 32.67 37.44 17.94
CA ASP A 345 33.28 36.69 16.85
C ASP A 345 32.26 36.21 15.80
N HIS A 346 31.00 36.65 15.91
CA HIS A 346 29.91 36.38 14.96
C HIS A 346 29.60 34.88 14.79
N LEU A 347 29.73 34.13 15.89
CA LEU A 347 29.50 32.68 15.96
C LEU A 347 28.03 32.37 16.28
N TRP A 348 27.16 32.44 15.26
CA TRP A 348 25.70 32.34 15.44
C TRP A 348 25.14 30.92 15.46
N SER A 349 25.78 29.98 16.18
CA SER A 349 25.30 28.61 16.36
C SER A 349 25.30 28.20 17.82
N ALA A 350 24.26 27.48 18.24
CA ALA A 350 24.17 26.96 19.60
C ALA A 350 25.30 25.97 19.96
N ASN A 351 25.86 25.25 18.97
CA ASN A 351 27.02 24.40 19.21
C ASN A 351 28.26 25.23 19.50
N ASP A 352 28.46 26.34 18.78
CA ASP A 352 29.59 27.23 19.01
C ASP A 352 29.53 27.81 20.43
N LEU A 353 28.35 28.24 20.89
CA LEU A 353 28.15 28.68 22.28
C LEU A 353 28.52 27.61 23.30
N ARG A 354 28.07 26.36 23.07
CA ARG A 354 28.40 25.23 23.96
C ARG A 354 29.90 24.94 23.96
N ASP A 355 30.53 24.94 22.79
CA ASP A 355 31.92 24.55 22.62
C ASP A 355 32.85 25.64 23.19
N VAL A 356 32.49 26.92 23.02
CA VAL A 356 33.15 28.06 23.68
C VAL A 356 33.00 27.98 25.20
N ALA A 357 31.78 27.75 25.71
CA ALA A 357 31.55 27.60 27.15
C ALA A 357 32.34 26.42 27.74
N GLN A 358 32.40 25.29 27.03
CA GLN A 358 33.20 24.13 27.43
C GLN A 358 34.71 24.44 27.42
N HIS A 359 35.19 25.18 26.43
CA HIS A 359 36.59 25.58 26.34
C HIS A 359 36.98 26.54 27.49
N LEU A 360 36.13 27.52 27.81
CA LEU A 360 36.34 28.45 28.92
C LEU A 360 36.36 27.72 30.27
N SER A 361 35.44 26.78 30.47
CA SER A 361 35.41 25.93 31.66
C SER A 361 36.71 25.12 31.84
N ARG A 362 37.20 24.49 30.76
CA ARG A 362 38.47 23.73 30.77
C ARG A 362 39.69 24.60 31.06
N LEU A 363 39.72 25.83 30.57
CA LEU A 363 40.82 26.78 30.83
C LEU A 363 40.87 27.20 32.30
N LYS A 364 39.72 27.34 32.94
CA LYS A 364 39.62 27.65 34.38
C LYS A 364 40.02 26.45 35.25
N ASP A 365 39.85 25.23 34.75
CA ASP A 365 40.37 24.02 35.40
C ASP A 365 41.90 23.84 35.30
N THR A 366 42.62 24.55 34.42
CA THR A 366 44.02 24.21 34.05
C THR A 366 45.14 25.19 34.48
N LYS A 367 44.97 26.12 35.43
CA LYS A 367 46.12 26.87 36.01
C LYS A 367 46.00 27.21 37.51
N PRO A 368 47.06 27.04 38.35
CA PRO A 368 48.08 25.96 38.33
C PRO A 368 48.44 25.39 39.73
N SER A 369 48.97 24.17 39.79
CA SER A 369 49.91 23.75 40.87
C SER A 369 51.15 23.08 40.28
N SER A 370 52.29 23.73 40.51
CA SER A 370 53.70 23.33 40.33
C SER A 370 54.23 22.96 38.93
N GLU A 371 55.22 23.73 38.50
CA GLU A 371 56.17 23.41 37.42
C GLU A 371 56.84 22.04 37.62
N PRO A 372 57.05 21.21 36.58
CA PRO A 372 57.90 20.04 36.71
C PRO A 372 59.37 20.45 36.60
N ARG A 373 60.12 20.19 37.68
CA ARG A 373 61.59 20.15 37.68
C ARG A 373 62.08 19.13 36.65
N PHE A 374 63.02 19.57 35.80
CA PHE A 374 63.89 18.68 35.05
C PHE A 374 64.87 18.01 36.03
N ASP A 375 64.72 16.71 36.28
CA ASP A 375 65.82 15.87 36.77
C ASP A 375 65.62 14.39 36.38
N GLN A 376 66.51 13.94 35.49
CA GLN A 376 67.16 12.62 35.40
C GLN A 376 66.32 11.32 35.40
N ALA A 377 66.37 10.60 34.27
CA ALA A 377 67.24 9.42 34.09
C ALA A 377 66.67 8.52 32.98
N ILE A 378 67.44 8.32 31.91
CA ILE A 378 67.16 7.32 30.87
C ILE A 378 67.70 5.99 31.39
N PRO A 379 66.87 4.94 31.59
CA PRO A 379 67.39 3.60 31.78
C PRO A 379 67.80 3.06 30.41
N SER A 380 69.12 3.00 30.21
CA SER A 380 69.77 2.21 29.18
C SER A 380 69.36 0.74 29.32
N ASN A 381 68.37 0.28 28.57
CA ASN A 381 68.20 -1.11 28.12
C ASN A 381 66.87 -1.29 27.37
N PHE A 382 66.81 -0.89 26.11
CA PHE A 382 66.00 -1.56 25.08
C PHE A 382 66.61 -1.23 23.69
N ARG A 383 67.90 -1.56 23.51
CA ARG A 383 68.43 -1.87 22.18
C ARG A 383 67.84 -3.22 21.78
N ASN A 384 66.81 -3.19 20.94
CA ASN A 384 66.35 -4.23 20.02
C ASN A 384 64.82 -4.22 19.92
N LEU A 385 64.29 -3.30 19.11
CA LEU A 385 63.01 -3.49 18.44
C LEU A 385 63.18 -2.99 17.01
N SER A 386 63.41 -3.95 16.12
CA SER A 386 63.37 -3.85 14.65
C SER A 386 61.97 -3.53 14.11
N ALA A 387 61.23 -2.66 14.79
CA ALA A 387 59.85 -2.27 14.47
C ALA A 387 59.73 -0.85 13.88
N LEU A 388 60.86 -0.14 13.69
CA LEU A 388 60.90 1.21 13.13
C LEU A 388 61.37 1.27 11.65
N GLN A 389 61.41 0.14 10.94
CA GLN A 389 61.77 0.07 9.51
C GLN A 389 60.74 -0.75 8.69
N ALA A 390 59.45 -0.55 8.93
CA ALA A 390 58.42 -1.04 8.02
C ALA A 390 58.05 0.06 7.02
N THR A 391 58.69 0.06 5.84
CA THR A 391 58.21 0.80 4.68
C THR A 391 57.20 -0.07 3.92
N SER A 392 55.97 0.43 3.75
CA SER A 392 54.96 -0.25 2.93
C SER A 392 55.45 -0.37 1.49
N PRO A 393 55.37 -1.56 0.84
CA PRO A 393 55.73 -1.68 -0.56
C PRO A 393 54.68 -0.97 -1.42
N THR A 394 55.06 0.16 -2.03
CA THR A 394 54.27 0.81 -3.09
C THR A 394 54.27 -0.08 -4.33
N ARG A 395 53.08 -0.54 -4.75
CA ARG A 395 52.90 -1.26 -6.01
C ARG A 395 53.02 -0.29 -7.19
N GLU A 396 53.75 -0.67 -8.23
CA GLU A 396 53.87 0.13 -9.46
C GLU A 396 52.52 0.41 -10.11
N MET A 397 52.35 1.66 -10.57
CA MET A 397 51.11 2.21 -11.15
C MET A 397 50.60 1.45 -12.38
N ASP A 398 51.46 0.70 -13.07
CA ASP A 398 51.10 -0.08 -14.26
C ASP A 398 50.11 -1.23 -13.96
N LYS A 399 50.10 -1.73 -12.71
CA LYS A 399 49.11 -2.74 -12.30
C LYS A 399 47.69 -2.17 -12.17
N TYR A 400 47.54 -0.87 -11.87
CA TYR A 400 46.23 -0.23 -11.79
C TYR A 400 45.61 0.00 -13.17
N LEU A 401 46.42 0.36 -14.16
CA LEU A 401 45.99 0.56 -15.54
C LEU A 401 45.49 -0.74 -16.21
N LYS A 402 46.07 -1.91 -15.86
CA LYS A 402 45.59 -3.22 -16.33
C LYS A 402 44.26 -3.68 -15.72
N ILE A 403 43.91 -3.19 -14.52
CA ILE A 403 42.69 -3.61 -13.81
C ILE A 403 41.49 -2.72 -14.18
N LEU A 404 41.74 -1.47 -14.59
CA LEU A 404 40.69 -0.48 -14.92
C LEU A 404 40.47 -0.24 -16.42
N GLY A 405 41.17 -0.96 -17.30
CA GLY A 405 41.08 -0.79 -18.75
C GLY A 405 40.47 -2.00 -19.46
N GLY A 406 39.14 -2.09 -19.48
CA GLY A 406 38.42 -2.80 -20.54
C GLY A 406 38.21 -1.83 -21.70
N ILE A 407 38.96 -2.05 -22.78
CA ILE A 407 38.61 -1.61 -24.15
C ILE A 407 37.44 -2.46 -24.63
#